data_AF-A0A1D7XV69-F1
#
_entry.id   AF-A0A1D7XV69-F1
#
_cell.length_a   1.000
_cell.length_b   1.000
_cell.length_c   1.000
_cell.angle_alpha   90.00
_cell.angle_beta   90.00
_cell.angle_gamma   90.00
#
_symmetry.space_group_name_H-M   'P 1'
#
loop_
_entity.id
_entity.type
_entity.pdbx_description
1 polymer ?
#
loop_
_entity_poly.entity_id
_entity_poly.type
_entity_poly.pdbx_seq_one_letter_code
_entity_poly.pdbx_strand_id
1 'polypeptide(L)'
;MDPLAPSKAAFYSAILPGLGQAVNKKYWKIPIVYAALGTSIYFYLDNDKSYKRYRNAYKRRLAGFVDDEFYGEGDIPLLSDDALIRAQQTLRRNKELSLLITIGLYALNIIDANVDAHLLQYNVDKNLAVNPFVDFDTPDTSAQLGVSINFNF
;
A
#
# COMPACT_ATOMS: atom_id res chain seq x y z
N MET A 1 -33.07 1.22 10.66
CA MET A 1 -31.83 0.88 9.95
C MET A 1 -31.40 2.14 9.21
N ASP A 2 -30.31 2.78 9.66
CA ASP A 2 -29.88 4.08 9.15
C ASP A 2 -29.08 3.90 7.84
N PRO A 3 -29.60 4.32 6.68
CA PRO A 3 -28.99 4.06 5.36
C PRO A 3 -27.66 4.81 5.12
N LEU A 4 -27.23 5.66 6.06
CA LEU A 4 -25.96 6.38 6.03
C LEU A 4 -24.83 5.66 6.82
N ALA A 5 -25.14 4.58 7.53
CA ALA A 5 -24.13 3.76 8.20
C ALA A 5 -23.14 3.05 7.22
N PRO A 6 -23.57 2.53 6.05
CA PRO A 6 -22.67 1.92 5.07
C PRO A 6 -21.69 2.93 4.45
N SER A 7 -22.14 4.18 4.22
CA SER A 7 -21.29 5.22 3.64
C SER A 7 -20.21 5.67 4.61
N LYS A 8 -20.51 5.78 5.91
CA LYS A 8 -19.50 6.08 6.93
C LYS A 8 -18.49 4.93 7.09
N ALA A 9 -18.93 3.67 7.14
CA ALA A 9 -18.01 2.53 7.25
C ALA A 9 -17.10 2.42 6.01
N ALA A 10 -17.64 2.60 4.80
CA ALA A 10 -16.85 2.65 3.56
C ALA A 10 -15.88 3.86 3.53
N PHE A 11 -16.31 5.01 4.06
CA PHE A 11 -15.48 6.22 4.13
C PHE A 11 -14.34 6.08 5.15
N TYR A 12 -14.61 5.55 6.35
CA TYR A 12 -13.55 5.25 7.33
C TYR A 12 -12.62 4.13 6.86
N SER A 13 -13.11 3.22 6.02
CA SER A 13 -12.29 2.17 5.39
C SER A 13 -11.32 2.68 4.32
N ALA A 14 -11.54 3.89 3.82
CA ALA A 14 -10.65 4.55 2.87
C ALA A 14 -9.52 5.35 3.55
N ILE A 15 -9.67 5.69 4.83
CA ILE A 15 -8.74 6.58 5.55
C ILE A 15 -7.51 5.81 6.06
N LEU A 16 -7.69 4.61 6.60
CA LEU A 16 -6.56 3.77 7.02
C LEU A 16 -6.17 2.77 5.91
N PRO A 17 -4.88 2.67 5.56
CA PRO A 17 -4.43 1.74 4.53
C PRO A 17 -4.89 0.32 4.84
N GLY A 18 -5.54 -0.32 3.85
CA GLY A 18 -5.97 -1.72 3.95
C GLY A 18 -7.32 -1.98 4.64
N LEU A 19 -8.01 -0.98 5.23
CA LEU A 19 -9.34 -1.23 5.80
C LEU A 19 -10.38 -1.61 4.73
N GLY A 20 -10.33 -1.02 3.53
CA GLY A 20 -11.18 -1.44 2.41
C GLY A 20 -10.93 -2.89 1.99
N GLN A 21 -9.68 -3.37 2.10
CA GLN A 21 -9.35 -4.77 1.84
C GLN A 21 -9.93 -5.71 2.93
N ALA A 22 -9.95 -5.26 4.19
CA ALA A 22 -10.59 -6.00 5.29
C ALA A 22 -12.12 -6.13 5.08
N VAL A 23 -12.78 -5.04 4.70
CA VAL A 23 -14.22 -5.05 4.36
C VAL A 23 -14.52 -5.95 3.16
N ASN A 24 -13.62 -5.95 2.17
CA ASN A 24 -13.71 -6.82 0.99
C ASN A 24 -13.25 -8.28 1.27
N LYS A 25 -12.99 -8.66 2.52
CA LYS A 25 -12.48 -9.98 2.96
C LYS A 25 -11.14 -10.39 2.31
N LYS A 26 -10.39 -9.46 1.72
CA LYS A 26 -9.09 -9.67 1.07
C LYS A 26 -7.93 -9.38 2.03
N TYR A 27 -7.93 -10.05 3.18
CA TYR A 27 -6.93 -9.82 4.24
C TYR A 27 -5.48 -10.07 3.80
N TRP A 28 -5.27 -10.98 2.84
CA TRP A 28 -3.93 -11.30 2.33
C TRP A 28 -3.22 -10.11 1.65
N LYS A 29 -3.96 -9.12 1.15
CA LYS A 29 -3.38 -7.90 0.54
C LYS A 29 -2.87 -6.92 1.61
N ILE A 30 -3.39 -6.97 2.84
CA ILE A 30 -3.07 -6.00 3.90
C ILE A 30 -1.58 -6.02 4.24
N PRO A 31 -0.93 -7.18 4.50
CA PRO A 31 0.51 -7.21 4.76
C PRO A 31 1.35 -6.61 3.63
N ILE A 32 0.93 -6.78 2.37
CA ILE A 32 1.65 -6.24 1.20
C ILE A 32 1.60 -4.72 1.19
N VAL A 33 0.43 -4.14 1.46
CA VAL A 33 0.24 -2.68 1.53
C VAL A 33 1.11 -2.09 2.64
N TYR A 34 1.07 -2.68 3.83
CA TYR A 34 1.89 -2.22 4.96
C TYR A 34 3.38 -2.41 4.71
N ALA A 35 3.79 -3.49 4.06
CA ALA A 35 5.18 -3.70 3.67
C ALA A 35 5.65 -2.64 2.67
N ALA A 36 4.84 -2.32 1.65
CA ALA A 36 5.17 -1.31 0.65
C ALA A 36 5.28 0.09 1.27
N LEU A 37 4.25 0.51 2.03
CA LEU A 37 4.26 1.79 2.73
C LEU A 37 5.40 1.87 3.74
N GLY A 38 5.53 0.85 4.59
CA GLY A 38 6.58 0.79 5.62
C GLY A 38 7.98 0.88 5.03
N THR A 39 8.25 0.17 3.93
CA THR A 39 9.54 0.24 3.22
C THR A 39 9.80 1.63 2.67
N SER A 40 8.82 2.23 1.99
CA SER A 40 8.98 3.58 1.42
C SER A 40 9.21 4.65 2.50
N ILE A 41 8.50 4.57 3.62
CA ILE A 41 8.66 5.46 4.78
C ILE A 41 10.03 5.23 5.44
N TYR A 42 10.46 3.98 5.61
CA TYR A 42 11.78 3.66 6.15
C TYR A 42 12.89 4.35 5.35
N PHE A 43 12.86 4.22 4.01
CA PHE A 43 13.85 4.89 3.16
C PHE A 43 13.77 6.41 3.25
N TYR A 44 12.58 6.99 3.36
CA TYR A 44 12.43 8.43 3.59
C TYR A 44 13.17 8.87 4.87
N LEU A 45 12.90 8.18 5.98
CA LEU A 45 13.46 8.52 7.29
C LEU A 45 14.99 8.33 7.32
N ASP A 46 15.49 7.25 6.74
CA ASP A 46 16.92 6.98 6.67
C ASP A 46 17.66 8.03 5.82
N ASN A 47 17.12 8.36 4.64
CA ASN A 47 17.68 9.41 3.78
C ASN A 47 17.61 10.79 4.46
N ASP A 48 16.53 11.12 5.18
CA ASP A 48 16.43 12.39 5.89
C ASP A 48 17.38 12.48 7.09
N LYS A 49 17.55 11.39 7.84
CA LYS A 49 18.53 11.29 8.92
C LYS A 49 19.95 11.51 8.39
N SER A 50 20.31 10.79 7.34
CA SER A 50 21.61 10.93 6.69
C SER A 50 21.80 12.33 6.11
N TYR A 51 20.78 12.89 5.44
CA TYR A 51 20.82 14.26 4.93
C TYR A 51 21.14 15.28 6.04
N LYS A 52 20.49 15.15 7.21
CA LYS A 52 20.73 16.03 8.36
C LYS A 52 22.16 15.88 8.90
N ARG A 53 22.71 14.66 8.94
CA ARG A 53 24.10 14.40 9.33
C ARG A 53 25.10 15.17 8.47
N TYR A 54 25.06 14.98 7.15
CA TYR A 54 25.95 15.69 6.22
C TYR A 54 25.74 17.21 6.23
N ARG A 55 24.49 17.67 6.33
CA ARG A 55 24.18 19.10 6.44
C ARG A 55 24.72 19.72 7.71
N ASN A 56 24.63 19.02 8.84
CA ASN A 56 25.12 19.51 10.12
C ASN A 56 26.65 19.57 10.12
N ALA A 57 27.33 18.55 9.60
CA ALA A 57 28.79 18.57 9.41
C ALA A 57 29.23 19.75 8.55
N TYR A 58 28.60 19.95 7.39
CA TYR A 58 28.91 21.07 6.51
C TYR A 58 28.72 22.43 7.21
N LYS A 59 27.63 22.59 7.97
CA LYS A 59 27.39 23.80 8.77
C LYS A 59 28.48 24.03 9.84
N ARG A 60 28.96 22.96 10.49
CA ARG A 60 30.05 23.07 11.49
C ARG A 60 31.34 23.57 10.85
N ARG A 61 31.69 23.06 9.68
CA ARG A 61 32.88 23.49 8.92
C ARG A 61 32.79 24.94 8.46
N LEU A 62 31.61 25.37 7.99
CA LEU A 62 31.36 26.78 7.68
C LEU A 62 31.53 27.70 8.90
N ALA A 63 31.31 27.18 10.12
CA ALA A 63 31.55 27.91 11.36
C ALA A 63 33.02 27.81 11.84
N GLY A 64 33.91 27.19 11.07
CA GLY A 64 35.34 27.07 11.37
C GLY A 64 35.72 25.88 12.25
N PHE A 65 34.79 24.98 12.57
CA PHE A 65 35.07 23.78 13.35
C PHE A 65 35.56 22.62 12.49
N VAL A 66 36.41 21.77 13.06
CA VAL A 66 37.04 20.60 12.42
C VAL A 66 36.72 19.28 13.14
N ASP A 67 35.64 19.26 13.92
CA ASP A 67 35.27 18.17 14.84
C ASP A 67 34.03 17.38 14.39
N ASP A 68 33.65 17.48 13.11
CA ASP A 68 32.52 16.72 12.58
C ASP A 68 32.85 15.24 12.33
N GLU A 69 31.81 14.42 12.30
CA GLU A 69 31.92 12.96 12.13
C GLU A 69 32.57 12.52 10.79
N PHE A 70 32.73 13.43 9.82
CA PHE A 70 33.36 13.15 8.53
C PHE A 70 34.72 13.85 8.37
N TYR A 71 35.26 14.42 9.44
CA TYR A 71 36.59 15.04 9.43
C TYR A 71 37.69 13.99 9.62
N GLY A 72 37.53 13.04 10.56
CA GLY A 72 38.54 12.02 10.86
C GLY A 72 39.65 12.53 11.79
N GLU A 73 40.72 11.74 11.94
CA GLU A 73 41.88 12.08 12.78
C GLU A 73 42.96 12.77 11.93
N GLY A 74 43.16 14.08 12.14
CA GLY A 74 44.21 14.87 11.48
C GLY A 74 43.73 16.25 11.01
N ASP A 75 44.60 16.98 10.30
CA ASP A 75 44.32 18.33 9.76
C ASP A 75 43.63 18.30 8.38
N ILE A 76 43.46 17.12 7.77
CA ILE A 76 42.86 16.95 6.45
C ILE A 76 41.53 16.21 6.62
N PRO A 77 40.40 16.76 6.14
CA PRO A 77 39.10 16.11 6.30
C PRO A 77 39.00 14.85 5.44
N LEU A 78 38.51 13.75 6.03
CA LEU A 78 38.24 12.48 5.35
C LEU A 78 37.27 12.65 4.18
N LEU A 79 36.26 13.50 4.35
CA LEU A 79 35.33 13.88 3.30
C LEU A 79 35.44 15.37 3.03
N SER A 80 35.69 15.78 1.79
CA SER A 80 35.76 17.21 1.44
C SER A 80 34.40 17.90 1.52
N ASP A 81 34.40 19.23 1.59
CA ASP A 81 33.18 20.05 1.62
C ASP A 81 32.31 19.83 0.38
N ASP A 82 32.92 19.75 -0.80
CA ASP A 82 32.20 19.43 -2.03
C ASP A 82 31.54 18.06 -1.97
N ALA A 83 32.20 17.09 -1.33
CA ALA A 83 31.64 15.76 -1.16
C ALA A 83 30.48 15.76 -0.15
N LEU A 84 30.55 16.56 0.92
CA LEU A 84 29.40 16.80 1.82
C LEU A 84 28.21 17.41 1.08
N ILE A 85 28.44 18.37 0.18
CA ILE A 85 27.38 19.00 -0.62
C ILE A 85 26.75 17.99 -1.59
N ARG A 86 27.57 17.20 -2.31
CA ARG A 86 27.05 16.17 -3.22
C ARG A 86 26.25 15.09 -2.48
N ALA A 87 26.70 14.68 -1.30
CA ALA A 87 25.97 13.74 -0.45
C ALA A 87 24.60 14.31 -0.04
N GLN A 88 24.56 15.57 0.41
CA GLN A 88 23.31 16.26 0.73
C GLN A 88 22.33 16.31 -0.44
N GLN A 89 22.80 16.65 -1.65
CA GLN A 89 21.95 16.71 -2.84
C GLN A 89 21.36 15.34 -3.18
N THR A 90 22.18 14.28 -3.14
CA THR A 90 21.74 12.91 -3.40
C THR A 90 20.70 12.45 -2.38
N LEU A 91 20.99 12.63 -1.09
CA LEU A 91 20.09 12.21 -0.01
C LEU A 91 18.79 13.01 0.00
N ARG A 92 18.86 14.30 -0.35
CA ARG A 92 17.66 15.13 -0.52
C ARG A 92 16.78 14.58 -1.65
N ARG A 93 17.34 14.32 -2.82
CA ARG A 93 16.59 13.74 -3.95
C ARG A 93 15.98 12.39 -3.57
N ASN A 94 16.75 11.54 -2.89
CA ASN A 94 16.28 10.22 -2.49
C ASN A 94 15.13 10.29 -1.48
N LYS A 95 15.21 11.15 -0.44
CA LYS A 95 14.06 11.30 0.47
C LYS A 95 12.84 11.88 -0.25
N GLU A 96 13.02 12.86 -1.14
CA GLU A 96 11.91 13.42 -1.91
C GLU A 96 11.25 12.34 -2.79
N LEU A 97 12.06 11.49 -3.43
CA LEU A 97 11.57 10.34 -4.19
C LEU A 97 10.84 9.32 -3.29
N SER A 98 11.40 8.96 -2.13
CA SER A 98 10.75 8.05 -1.19
C SER A 98 9.40 8.60 -0.70
N LEU A 99 9.30 9.91 -0.46
CA LEU A 99 8.05 10.58 -0.11
C LEU A 99 7.02 10.48 -1.25
N LEU A 100 7.44 10.77 -2.48
CA LEU A 100 6.58 10.65 -3.66
C LEU A 100 6.08 9.21 -3.86
N ILE A 101 6.97 8.21 -3.71
CA ILE A 101 6.60 6.80 -3.77
C ILE A 101 5.60 6.46 -2.67
N THR A 102 5.82 6.92 -1.44
CA THR A 102 4.90 6.69 -0.31
C THR A 102 3.50 7.22 -0.63
N ILE A 103 3.42 8.45 -1.14
CA ILE A 103 2.15 9.08 -1.55
C ILE A 103 1.49 8.30 -2.70
N GLY A 104 2.27 7.89 -3.70
CA GLY A 104 1.79 7.09 -4.83
C GLY A 104 1.24 5.73 -4.39
N LEU A 105 1.93 5.04 -3.49
CA LEU A 105 1.48 3.76 -2.92
C LEU A 105 0.20 3.93 -2.10
N TYR A 106 0.09 5.01 -1.32
CA TYR A 106 -1.12 5.31 -0.56
C TYR A 106 -2.31 5.59 -1.49
N ALA A 107 -2.11 6.39 -2.55
CA ALA A 107 -3.13 6.63 -3.56
C ALA A 107 -3.55 5.33 -4.27
N LEU A 108 -2.59 4.49 -4.66
CA LEU A 108 -2.85 3.19 -5.28
C LEU A 108 -3.66 2.27 -4.35
N ASN A 109 -3.37 2.29 -3.04
CA ASN A 109 -4.14 1.52 -2.07
C ASN A 109 -5.62 1.92 -2.04
N ILE A 110 -5.90 3.22 -2.07
CA ILE A 110 -7.28 3.74 -2.10
C ILE A 110 -7.99 3.31 -3.40
N ILE A 111 -7.31 3.42 -4.54
CA ILE A 111 -7.87 3.03 -5.85
C ILE A 111 -8.19 1.54 -5.88
N ASP A 112 -7.26 0.66 -5.47
CA ASP A 112 -7.46 -0.80 -5.45
C ASP A 112 -8.64 -1.20 -4.55
N ALA A 113 -8.75 -0.59 -3.37
CA ALA A 113 -9.87 -0.83 -2.46
C ALA A 113 -11.21 -0.37 -3.05
N ASN A 114 -11.24 0.77 -3.75
CA ASN A 114 -12.45 1.32 -4.35
C ASN A 114 -12.93 0.50 -5.56
N VAL A 115 -12.01 0.08 -6.45
CA VAL A 115 -12.34 -0.80 -7.59
C VAL A 115 -12.91 -2.14 -7.10
N ASP A 116 -12.29 -2.74 -6.08
CA ASP A 116 -12.76 -3.99 -5.49
C ASP A 116 -14.18 -3.87 -4.88
N ALA A 117 -14.47 -2.74 -4.24
CA ALA A 117 -15.78 -2.47 -3.64
C ALA A 117 -16.88 -2.27 -4.70
N HIS A 118 -16.57 -1.60 -5.82
CA HIS A 118 -17.54 -1.35 -6.88
C HIS A 118 -17.87 -2.60 -7.71
N LEU A 119 -16.89 -3.50 -7.90
CA LEU A 119 -17.13 -4.80 -8.56
C LEU A 119 -18.00 -5.75 -7.71
N LEU A 120 -17.95 -5.66 -6.37
CA LEU A 120 -18.87 -6.39 -5.50
C LEU A 120 -20.32 -5.91 -5.64
N GLN A 121 -20.55 -4.62 -5.92
CA GLN A 121 -21.90 -4.10 -6.18
C GLN A 121 -22.46 -4.55 -7.54
N TYR A 122 -21.61 -4.80 -8.54
CA TYR A 122 -22.07 -5.20 -9.89
C TYR A 122 -22.32 -6.71 -10.05
N ASN A 123 -21.89 -7.56 -9.10
CA ASN A 123 -22.05 -9.02 -9.20
C ASN A 123 -23.04 -9.60 -8.18
N VAL A 124 -24.08 -8.85 -7.81
CA VAL A 124 -25.23 -9.39 -7.06
C VAL A 124 -26.54 -9.06 -7.77
N ASP A 125 -26.63 -9.52 -9.02
CA ASP A 125 -27.89 -9.98 -9.60
C ASP A 125 -27.70 -11.40 -10.14
N LYS A 126 -27.18 -12.27 -9.27
CA LYS A 126 -27.10 -13.71 -9.50
C LYS A 126 -27.90 -14.40 -8.41
N ASN A 127 -29.22 -14.43 -8.60
CA ASN A 127 -30.04 -15.57 -8.22
C ASN A 127 -29.61 -16.81 -9.04
N LEU A 128 -28.34 -17.20 -8.93
CA LEU A 128 -27.86 -18.48 -9.43
C LEU A 128 -28.02 -19.47 -8.28
N ALA A 129 -29.27 -19.83 -8.00
CA ALA A 129 -29.59 -20.97 -7.14
C ALA A 129 -29.31 -22.23 -7.95
N VAL A 130 -28.18 -22.90 -7.69
CA VAL A 130 -27.99 -24.27 -8.12
C VAL A 130 -28.74 -25.13 -7.11
N ASN A 131 -29.97 -25.51 -7.46
CA ASN A 131 -30.73 -26.52 -6.70
C ASN A 131 -30.53 -27.87 -7.39
N PRO A 132 -29.56 -28.70 -6.94
CA PRO A 132 -29.51 -30.08 -7.40
C PRO A 132 -30.74 -30.80 -6.86
N PHE A 133 -31.60 -31.28 -7.75
CA PHE A 133 -32.68 -32.19 -7.38
C PHE A 133 -32.35 -33.58 -7.95
N VAL A 134 -32.68 -34.61 -7.18
CA VAL A 134 -32.58 -36.01 -7.61
C VAL A 134 -34.02 -36.51 -7.62
N ASP A 135 -34.53 -36.83 -8.79
CA ASP A 135 -35.87 -37.39 -8.97
C ASP A 135 -35.79 -38.92 -8.95
N PHE A 136 -36.63 -39.55 -8.12
CA PHE A 136 -36.70 -41.00 -7.98
C PHE A 136 -38.12 -41.43 -8.31
N ASP A 137 -38.53 -41.23 -9.56
CA ASP A 137 -39.77 -41.83 -10.04
C ASP A 137 -39.59 -42.40 -11.44
N THR A 138 -39.15 -43.67 -11.50
CA THR A 138 -39.64 -44.72 -12.42
C THR A 138 -38.88 -46.04 -12.19
N PRO A 139 -39.51 -47.22 -12.41
CA PRO A 139 -38.96 -48.53 -12.04
C PRO A 139 -38.05 -49.17 -13.10
N ASP A 140 -37.33 -48.38 -13.90
CA ASP A 140 -36.34 -48.89 -14.85
C ASP A 140 -35.00 -48.16 -14.72
N THR A 141 -33.99 -48.93 -14.33
CA THR A 141 -32.60 -48.55 -14.01
C THR A 141 -31.97 -47.59 -15.03
N SER A 142 -31.98 -46.29 -14.75
CA SER A 142 -30.93 -45.36 -15.15
C SER A 142 -30.97 -44.11 -14.28
N ALA A 143 -29.91 -43.85 -13.51
CA ALA A 143 -29.76 -42.58 -12.81
C ALA A 143 -29.51 -41.47 -13.85
N GLN A 144 -30.52 -40.63 -14.11
CA GLN A 144 -30.39 -39.50 -15.02
C GLN A 144 -29.94 -38.26 -14.24
N LEU A 145 -28.68 -37.88 -14.41
CA LEU A 145 -28.15 -36.59 -13.96
C LEU A 145 -28.47 -35.54 -15.02
N GLY A 146 -29.41 -34.65 -14.73
CA GLY A 146 -29.79 -33.54 -15.61
C GLY A 146 -29.43 -32.19 -15.01
N VAL A 147 -28.94 -31.26 -15.85
CA VAL A 147 -28.85 -29.83 -15.51
C VAL A 147 -29.93 -29.11 -16.33
N SER A 148 -30.92 -28.52 -15.66
CA SER A 148 -31.94 -27.70 -16.31
C SER A 148 -31.58 -26.22 -16.18
N ILE A 149 -31.64 -25.50 -17.30
CA ILE A 149 -31.47 -24.04 -17.34
C ILE A 149 -32.77 -23.47 -17.89
N ASN A 150 -33.46 -22.68 -17.06
CA ASN A 150 -34.73 -22.06 -17.43
C ASN A 150 -34.53 -20.55 -17.62
N PHE A 151 -34.97 -20.02 -18.76
CA PHE A 151 -34.97 -18.58 -19.04
C PHE A 151 -36.41 -18.07 -19.07
N ASN A 152 -36.73 -17.13 -18.20
CA ASN A 152 -37.93 -16.31 -18.31
C ASN A 152 -37.51 -14.90 -18.72
N PHE A 153 -38.17 -14.38 -19.76
CA PHE A 153 -38.13 -12.98 -20.17
C PHE A 153 -39.39 -12.26 -19.67
#